data_AF-A0A935AKE0-F1
#
_entry.id   AF-A0A935AKE0-F1
#
_cell.length_a   1.000
_cell.length_b   1.000
_cell.length_c   1.000
_cell.angle_alpha   90.00
_cell.angle_beta   90.00
_cell.angle_gamma   90.00
#
_symmetry.space_group_name_H-M   'P 1'
#
loop_
_entity.id
_entity.type
_entity.pdbx_description
1 polymer ?
#
loop_
_entity_poly.entity_id
_entity_poly.type
_entity_poly.pdbx_seq_one_letter_code
_entity_poly.pdbx_strand_id
1 'polypeptide(L)'
;MTTSIQTNIKPINDFAAAMAEIEHWKEKFEDLQSQITNLKRTNVETIIIKDGGTARYIRICDIIMLEADSCYSTIHLTNLEHILTSKTLKHWIAKLGNRADFIRPHRSFLVNKKHMVSYHLNPRKIMLTGKLEVPMARNFIIKE
;
A
#
# COMPACT_ATOMS: atom_id res chain seq x y z
N MET A 1 55.00 44.16 12.31
CA MET A 1 54.28 43.51 11.20
C MET A 1 52.97 42.98 11.76
N THR A 2 51.90 43.75 11.67
CA THR A 2 50.60 43.41 12.28
C THR A 2 49.59 43.34 11.14
N THR A 3 49.34 42.13 10.65
CA THR A 3 48.37 41.91 9.57
C THR A 3 47.00 41.71 10.20
N SER A 4 46.11 42.67 9.99
CA SER A 4 44.70 42.62 10.40
C SER A 4 43.95 41.68 9.45
N ILE A 5 43.23 40.68 9.99
CA ILE A 5 42.36 39.82 9.20
C ILE A 5 40.99 40.48 9.11
N GLN A 6 40.61 40.91 7.91
CA GLN A 6 39.30 41.46 7.60
C GLN A 6 38.38 40.29 7.24
N THR A 7 37.54 39.86 8.18
CA THR A 7 36.52 38.83 7.93
C THR A 7 35.34 39.47 7.20
N ASN A 8 35.20 39.13 5.92
CA ASN A 8 34.07 39.51 5.09
C ASN A 8 32.85 38.64 5.45
N ILE A 9 32.14 39.01 6.51
CA ILE A 9 30.84 38.41 6.86
C ILE A 9 29.79 39.10 5.98
N LYS A 10 29.25 38.39 4.98
CA LYS A 10 28.09 38.86 4.22
C LYS A 10 26.93 39.14 5.19
N PRO A 11 26.25 40.29 5.05
CA PRO A 11 25.45 40.86 6.13
C PRO A 11 24.17 40.08 6.42
N ILE A 12 23.77 40.13 7.69
CA ILE A 12 22.53 39.67 8.34
C ILE A 12 21.23 40.17 7.65
N ASN A 13 21.31 41.07 6.68
CA ASN A 13 20.16 41.67 5.98
C ASN A 13 19.45 40.71 5.00
N ASP A 14 20.08 39.59 4.67
CA ASP A 14 19.50 38.54 3.82
C ASP A 14 18.68 37.50 4.62
N PHE A 15 18.65 37.60 5.96
CA PHE A 15 17.92 36.61 6.77
C PHE A 15 16.41 36.71 6.56
N ALA A 16 15.84 37.92 6.52
CA ALA A 16 14.41 38.10 6.29
C ALA A 16 13.98 37.65 4.88
N ALA A 17 14.82 37.91 3.86
CA ALA A 17 14.58 37.46 2.49
C ALA A 17 14.69 35.92 2.40
N ALA A 18 15.70 35.32 3.02
CA ALA A 18 15.85 33.87 3.10
C ALA A 18 14.69 33.21 3.84
N MET A 19 14.21 33.81 4.93
CA MET A 19 13.04 33.33 5.67
C MET A 19 11.75 33.41 4.84
N ALA A 20 11.55 34.48 4.08
CA ALA A 20 10.43 34.60 3.17
C ALA A 20 10.48 33.56 2.03
N GLU A 21 11.67 33.29 1.50
CA GLU A 21 11.88 32.25 0.48
C GLU A 21 11.63 30.85 1.05
N ILE A 22 12.10 30.56 2.26
CA ILE A 22 11.81 29.30 2.98
C ILE A 22 10.31 29.13 3.18
N GLU A 23 9.60 30.17 3.62
CA GLU A 23 8.16 30.09 3.87
C GLU A 23 7.38 29.86 2.57
N HIS A 24 7.75 30.56 1.50
CA HIS A 24 7.19 30.34 0.17
C HIS A 24 7.36 28.88 -0.32
N TRP A 25 8.54 28.29 -0.13
CA TRP A 25 8.79 26.89 -0.52
C TRP A 25 8.03 25.90 0.36
N LYS A 26 7.80 26.19 1.64
CA LYS A 26 6.96 25.36 2.52
C LYS A 26 5.50 25.36 2.07
N GLU A 27 4.93 26.53 1.82
CA GLU A 27 3.54 26.66 1.34
C GLU A 27 3.35 25.89 0.02
N LYS A 28 4.30 26.04 -0.92
CA LYS A 28 4.29 25.32 -2.19
C LYS A 28 4.45 23.80 -2.00
N PHE A 29 5.26 23.37 -1.04
CA PHE A 29 5.41 21.96 -0.70
C PHE A 29 4.11 21.38 -0.13
N GLU A 30 3.45 22.08 0.79
CA GLU A 30 2.17 21.67 1.37
C GLU A 30 1.06 21.60 0.32
N ASP A 31 0.96 22.59 -0.57
CA ASP A 31 0.05 22.57 -1.70
C ASP A 31 0.31 21.36 -2.60
N LEU A 32 1.57 21.11 -2.97
CA LEU A 32 1.94 19.96 -3.78
C LEU A 32 1.60 18.62 -3.10
N GLN A 33 1.82 18.51 -1.78
CA GLN A 33 1.41 17.34 -0.99
C GLN A 33 -0.11 17.16 -1.02
N SER A 34 -0.88 18.25 -0.92
CA SER A 34 -2.34 18.21 -0.99
C SER A 34 -2.83 17.71 -2.37
N GLN A 35 -2.23 18.19 -3.46
CA GLN A 35 -2.57 17.79 -4.82
C GLN A 35 -2.25 16.31 -5.07
N ILE A 36 -1.07 15.83 -4.64
CA ILE A 36 -0.70 14.42 -4.72
C ILE A 36 -1.69 13.55 -3.93
N THR A 37 -2.10 14.02 -2.74
CA THR A 37 -3.06 13.31 -1.89
C THR A 37 -4.44 13.22 -2.54
N ASN A 38 -4.89 14.31 -3.17
CA ASN A 38 -6.17 14.35 -3.89
C ASN A 38 -6.17 13.45 -5.12
N LEU A 39 -5.07 13.41 -5.90
CA LEU A 39 -4.92 12.50 -7.03
C LEU A 39 -4.91 11.02 -6.60
N LYS A 40 -4.31 10.70 -5.45
CA LYS A 40 -4.39 9.35 -4.88
C LYS A 40 -5.80 8.94 -4.47
N ARG A 41 -6.64 9.89 -4.03
CA ARG A 41 -8.05 9.62 -3.68
C ARG A 41 -8.93 9.36 -4.90
N THR A 42 -8.63 9.92 -6.07
CA THR A 42 -9.45 9.78 -7.28
C THR A 42 -9.13 8.54 -8.10
N ASN A 43 -7.95 7.94 -7.92
CA ASN A 43 -7.57 6.71 -8.61
C ASN A 43 -8.13 5.47 -7.91
N VAL A 44 -9.41 5.17 -8.14
CA VAL A 44 -10.03 3.91 -7.71
C VAL A 44 -9.54 2.80 -8.62
N GLU A 45 -8.48 2.13 -8.21
CA GLU A 45 -7.94 1.01 -8.97
C GLU A 45 -8.88 -0.21 -8.90
N THR A 46 -9.21 -0.75 -10.07
CA THR A 46 -10.10 -1.90 -10.23
C THR A 46 -9.43 -3.02 -11.01
N ILE A 47 -9.86 -4.25 -10.72
CA ILE A 47 -9.55 -5.43 -11.52
C ILE A 47 -10.81 -5.95 -12.19
N ILE A 48 -10.67 -6.47 -13.40
CA ILE A 48 -11.75 -7.13 -14.12
C ILE A 48 -11.60 -8.64 -13.93
N ILE A 49 -12.67 -9.27 -13.46
CA ILE A 49 -12.80 -10.73 -13.37
C ILE A 49 -13.89 -11.17 -14.34
N LYS A 50 -13.58 -12.16 -15.18
CA LYS A 50 -14.55 -12.77 -16.08
C LYS A 50 -15.11 -14.03 -15.43
N ASP A 51 -16.43 -14.12 -15.35
CA ASP A 51 -17.14 -15.25 -14.76
C ASP A 51 -18.41 -15.55 -15.54
N GLY A 52 -18.58 -16.80 -16.01
CA GLY A 52 -19.80 -17.25 -16.70
C GLY A 52 -20.24 -16.42 -17.91
N GLY A 53 -19.33 -15.70 -18.59
CA GLY A 53 -19.65 -14.79 -19.70
C GLY A 53 -19.90 -13.33 -19.30
N THR A 54 -19.89 -13.02 -18.01
CA THR A 54 -20.00 -11.65 -17.48
C THR A 54 -18.64 -11.13 -17.02
N ALA A 55 -18.43 -9.81 -17.10
CA ALA A 55 -17.25 -9.14 -16.57
C ALA A 55 -17.65 -8.35 -15.31
N ARG A 56 -17.00 -8.65 -14.18
CA ARG A 56 -17.19 -7.92 -12.92
C ARG A 56 -15.99 -7.01 -12.68
N TYR A 57 -16.26 -5.75 -12.35
CA TYR A 57 -15.26 -4.77 -11.93
C TYR A 57 -15.18 -4.76 -10.41
N ILE A 58 -14.03 -5.14 -9.85
CA ILE A 58 -13.80 -5.21 -8.41
C ILE A 58 -12.77 -4.17 -8.02
N ARG A 59 -13.08 -3.31 -7.05
CA ARG A 59 -12.11 -2.36 -6.49
C ARG A 59 -11.07 -3.13 -5.69
N ILE A 60 -9.80 -2.81 -5.88
CA ILE A 60 -8.71 -3.47 -5.17
C ILE A 60 -8.86 -3.28 -3.64
N CYS A 61 -9.38 -2.14 -3.20
CA CYS A 61 -9.63 -1.87 -1.78
C CYS A 61 -10.67 -2.81 -1.15
N ASP A 62 -11.55 -3.41 -1.94
CA ASP A 62 -12.61 -4.29 -1.44
C ASP A 62 -12.14 -5.74 -1.31
N ILE A 63 -10.94 -6.06 -1.80
CA ILE A 63 -10.35 -7.40 -1.73
C ILE A 63 -9.69 -7.59 -0.37
N ILE A 64 -10.19 -8.56 0.41
CA ILE A 64 -9.61 -8.98 1.69
C ILE A 64 -8.42 -9.90 1.45
N MET A 65 -8.64 -10.98 0.69
CA MET A 65 -7.62 -11.96 0.39
C MET A 65 -7.95 -12.75 -0.87
N LEU A 66 -6.94 -13.44 -1.39
CA LEU A 66 -7.08 -14.46 -2.41
C LEU A 66 -6.54 -15.78 -1.87
N GLU A 67 -7.29 -16.83 -2.12
CA GLU A 67 -6.97 -18.20 -1.75
C GLU A 67 -6.73 -19.04 -3.01
N ALA A 68 -5.68 -19.84 -3.01
CA ALA A 68 -5.37 -20.75 -4.10
C ALA A 68 -6.09 -22.09 -3.91
N ASP A 69 -6.79 -22.52 -4.95
CA ASP A 69 -7.35 -23.87 -5.06
C ASP A 69 -6.87 -24.51 -6.36
N SER A 70 -5.72 -25.20 -6.31
CA SER A 70 -5.08 -25.83 -7.46
C SER A 70 -4.90 -24.85 -8.65
N CYS A 71 -5.68 -25.02 -9.72
CA CYS A 71 -5.66 -24.18 -10.92
C CYS A 71 -6.57 -22.95 -10.84
N TYR A 72 -7.34 -22.82 -9.76
CA TYR A 72 -8.29 -21.75 -9.51
C TYR A 72 -7.82 -20.85 -8.37
N SER A 73 -8.49 -19.73 -8.20
CA SER A 73 -8.32 -18.89 -7.02
C SER A 73 -9.65 -18.28 -6.62
N THR A 74 -9.87 -18.19 -5.32
CA THR A 74 -11.06 -17.58 -4.73
C THR A 74 -10.68 -16.21 -4.20
N ILE A 75 -11.37 -15.17 -4.67
CA ILE A 75 -11.19 -13.79 -4.23
C ILE A 75 -12.26 -13.50 -3.18
N HIS A 76 -11.84 -13.20 -1.95
CA HIS A 76 -12.72 -12.87 -0.83
C HIS A 76 -12.89 -11.36 -0.72
N LEU A 77 -14.14 -10.88 -0.71
CA LEU A 77 -14.48 -9.47 -0.72
C LEU A 77 -15.08 -9.00 0.61
N THR A 78 -15.02 -7.69 0.86
CA THR A 78 -15.56 -7.05 2.07
C THR A 78 -17.07 -7.19 2.27
N ASN A 79 -17.83 -7.40 1.20
CA ASN A 79 -19.27 -7.62 1.23
C ASN A 79 -19.65 -9.09 1.53
N LEU A 80 -18.71 -9.91 2.01
CA LEU A 80 -18.87 -11.36 2.26
C LEU A 80 -19.05 -12.22 1.00
N GLU A 81 -19.02 -11.62 -0.19
CA GLU A 81 -19.01 -12.38 -1.43
C GLU A 81 -17.62 -12.96 -1.70
N HIS A 82 -17.61 -14.09 -2.40
CA HIS A 82 -16.40 -14.69 -2.93
C HIS A 82 -16.56 -14.98 -4.42
N ILE A 83 -15.49 -14.77 -5.18
CA ILE A 83 -15.48 -14.97 -6.62
C ILE A 83 -14.45 -16.05 -6.95
N LEU A 84 -14.92 -17.15 -7.52
CA LEU A 84 -14.04 -18.18 -8.08
C LEU A 84 -13.53 -17.71 -9.45
N THR A 85 -12.22 -17.76 -9.66
CA THR A 85 -11.58 -17.39 -10.92
C THR A 85 -10.80 -18.57 -11.48
N SER A 86 -10.84 -18.74 -12.80
CA SER A 86 -9.99 -19.69 -13.54
C SER A 86 -8.53 -19.26 -13.66
N LYS A 87 -8.12 -18.21 -12.95
CA LYS A 87 -6.73 -17.74 -12.87
C LYS A 87 -6.09 -18.23 -11.59
N THR A 88 -4.86 -18.70 -11.71
CA THR A 88 -4.07 -19.18 -10.57
C THR A 88 -3.61 -18.04 -9.67
N LEU A 89 -3.26 -18.35 -8.42
CA LEU A 89 -2.72 -17.36 -7.50
C LEU A 89 -1.44 -16.70 -8.04
N LYS A 90 -0.64 -17.43 -8.83
CA LYS A 90 0.56 -16.89 -9.49
C LYS A 90 0.21 -15.73 -10.44
N HIS A 91 -0.88 -15.84 -11.19
CA HIS A 91 -1.37 -14.75 -12.04
C HIS A 91 -1.71 -13.52 -11.20
N TRP A 92 -2.43 -13.71 -10.10
CA TRP A 92 -2.82 -12.61 -9.21
C TRP A 92 -1.64 -11.98 -8.47
N ILE A 93 -0.63 -12.78 -8.08
CA ILE A 93 0.62 -12.25 -7.50
C ILE A 93 1.35 -11.37 -8.51
N ALA A 94 1.43 -11.76 -9.79
CA ALA A 94 2.04 -10.90 -10.81
C ALA A 94 1.28 -9.58 -11.00
N LYS A 95 -0.05 -9.60 -10.82
CA LYS A 95 -0.92 -8.43 -11.03
C LYS A 95 -1.03 -7.52 -9.80
N LEU A 96 -1.04 -8.08 -8.59
CA LEU A 96 -1.34 -7.39 -7.33
C LEU A 96 -0.16 -7.42 -6.34
N GLY A 97 0.74 -8.39 -6.45
CA GLY A 97 1.81 -8.64 -5.47
C GLY A 97 2.93 -7.60 -5.43
N ASN A 98 3.08 -6.77 -6.48
CA ASN A 98 4.04 -5.66 -6.47
C ASN A 98 3.54 -4.45 -5.65
N ARG A 99 2.30 -4.49 -5.17
CA ARG A 99 1.72 -3.41 -4.37
C ARG A 99 2.11 -3.60 -2.91
N ALA A 100 2.48 -2.51 -2.24
CA ALA A 100 2.86 -2.53 -0.82
C ALA A 100 1.75 -3.09 0.11
N ASP A 101 0.50 -2.97 -0.34
CA ASP A 101 -0.70 -3.40 0.37
C ASP A 101 -0.87 -4.94 0.39
N PHE A 102 -0.23 -5.71 -0.49
CA PHE A 102 -0.41 -7.16 -0.55
C PHE A 102 0.78 -7.92 0.01
N ILE A 103 0.51 -8.99 0.76
CA ILE A 103 1.51 -9.93 1.28
C ILE A 103 1.13 -11.36 1.01
N ARG A 104 2.14 -12.22 0.94
CA ARG A 104 1.96 -13.66 0.79
C ARG A 104 2.36 -14.37 2.09
N PRO A 105 1.48 -14.43 3.09
CA PRO A 105 1.80 -15.06 4.37
C PRO A 105 1.98 -16.57 4.25
N HIS A 106 1.35 -17.20 3.25
CA HIS A 106 1.44 -18.63 3.00
C HIS A 106 1.37 -18.93 1.50
N ARG A 107 1.79 -20.14 1.08
CA ARG A 107 1.89 -20.47 -0.35
C ARG A 107 0.56 -20.39 -1.09
N SER A 108 -0.54 -20.62 -0.37
CA SER A 108 -1.90 -20.62 -0.90
C SER A 108 -2.65 -19.31 -0.68
N PHE A 109 -2.05 -18.28 -0.08
CA PHE A 109 -2.77 -17.07 0.29
C PHE A 109 -2.04 -15.79 -0.12
N LEU A 110 -2.76 -14.86 -0.73
CA LEU A 110 -2.34 -13.48 -0.96
C LEU A 110 -3.30 -12.56 -0.20
N VAL A 111 -2.82 -11.86 0.81
CA VAL A 111 -3.63 -11.09 1.76
C VAL A 111 -3.41 -9.60 1.54
N ASN A 112 -4.47 -8.82 1.60
CA ASN A 112 -4.39 -7.36 1.65
C ASN A 112 -4.20 -6.91 3.11
N LYS A 113 -3.05 -6.29 3.40
CA LYS A 113 -2.67 -5.78 4.72
C LYS A 113 -3.70 -4.82 5.32
N LYS A 114 -4.40 -4.05 4.47
CA LYS A 114 -5.41 -3.08 4.92
C LYS A 114 -6.60 -3.73 5.62
N HIS A 115 -6.79 -5.04 5.42
CA HIS A 115 -7.84 -5.84 6.06
C HIS A 115 -7.32 -6.76 7.16
N MET A 116 -6.05 -6.62 7.57
CA MET A 116 -5.51 -7.35 8.72
C MET A 116 -6.00 -6.72 10.02
N VAL A 117 -6.59 -7.53 10.88
CA VAL A 117 -7.08 -7.12 12.20
C VAL A 117 -6.02 -7.41 13.27
N SER A 118 -5.44 -8.61 13.24
CA SER A 118 -4.39 -9.03 14.16
C SER A 118 -3.60 -10.20 13.58
N TYR A 119 -2.47 -10.54 14.21
CA TYR A 119 -1.76 -11.78 13.93
C TYR A 119 -1.29 -12.41 15.25
N HIS A 120 -1.20 -13.73 15.25
CA HIS A 120 -0.73 -14.52 16.38
C HIS A 120 0.49 -15.33 15.96
N LEU A 121 1.50 -15.40 16.82
CA LEU A 121 2.69 -16.20 16.57
C LEU A 121 2.51 -17.65 17.01
N ASN A 122 1.58 -17.94 17.93
CA ASN A 122 1.29 -19.28 18.45
C ASN A 122 -0.23 -19.43 18.70
N PRO A 123 -0.99 -20.16 17.85
CA PRO A 123 -0.58 -20.69 16.54
C PRO A 123 -0.31 -19.56 15.53
N ARG A 124 0.54 -19.82 14.53
CA ARG A 124 0.92 -18.85 13.50
C ARG A 124 -0.22 -18.54 12.53
N LYS A 125 -1.05 -17.53 12.85
CA LYS A 125 -2.20 -17.13 12.03
C LYS A 125 -2.38 -15.62 11.94
N ILE A 126 -2.98 -15.16 10.84
CA ILE A 126 -3.43 -13.78 10.63
C ILE A 126 -4.95 -13.77 10.67
N MET A 127 -5.51 -12.84 11.43
CA MET A 127 -6.93 -12.54 11.47
C MET A 127 -7.23 -11.40 10.51
N LEU A 128 -8.22 -11.61 9.64
CA LEU A 128 -8.69 -10.62 8.69
C LEU A 128 -10.10 -10.13 9.03
N THR A 129 -10.50 -9.04 8.41
CA THR A 129 -11.88 -8.56 8.41
C THR A 129 -12.84 -9.69 8.02
N GLY A 130 -14.01 -9.77 8.67
CA GLY A 130 -14.99 -10.82 8.40
C GLY A 130 -14.70 -12.17 9.09
N LYS A 131 -13.83 -12.19 10.11
CA LYS A 131 -13.43 -13.40 10.88
C LYS A 131 -12.74 -14.48 10.02
N LEU A 132 -12.16 -14.08 8.89
CA LEU A 132 -11.34 -14.98 8.06
C LEU A 132 -9.98 -15.17 8.73
N GLU A 133 -9.49 -16.41 8.75
CA GLU A 133 -8.18 -16.76 9.30
C GLU A 133 -7.26 -17.28 8.20
N VAL A 134 -6.01 -16.81 8.19
CA VAL A 134 -4.99 -17.26 7.24
C VAL A 134 -3.78 -17.79 7.99
N PRO A 135 -3.31 -19.02 7.71
CA PRO A 135 -2.08 -19.53 8.32
C PRO A 135 -0.87 -18.76 7.80
N MET A 136 0.16 -18.59 8.65
CA MET A 136 1.45 -18.06 8.22
C MET A 136 2.46 -19.18 8.00
N ALA A 137 3.28 -19.05 6.96
CA ALA A 137 4.39 -19.96 6.72
C ALA A 137 5.44 -19.83 7.84
N ARG A 138 6.20 -20.92 8.07
CA ARG A 138 7.18 -21.01 9.17
C ARG A 138 8.19 -19.86 9.20
N ASN A 139 8.67 -19.44 8.02
CA ASN A 139 9.69 -18.40 7.87
C ASN A 139 9.09 -17.04 7.48
N PHE A 140 7.77 -16.89 7.49
CA PHE A 140 7.13 -15.61 7.18
C PHE A 140 7.29 -14.65 8.37
N ILE A 141 7.69 -13.42 8.07
CA ILE A 141 7.86 -12.32 9.03
C ILE A 141 7.07 -11.13 8.49
N ILE A 142 6.18 -10.58 9.32
CA ILE A 142 5.48 -9.34 9.01
C ILE A 142 6.47 -8.20 9.26
N LYS A 143 6.71 -7.39 8.22
CA LYS A 143 7.52 -6.16 8.33
C LYS A 143 6.58 -5.00 8.65
N GLU A 144 6.88 -4.30 9.75
CA GLU A 144 6.25 -3.04 10.15
C GLU A 144 6.63 -1.90 9.20
#